data_AF-A0A381XZU5-F1
#
_entry.id   AF-A0A381XZU5-F1
#
_cell.length_a   1.000
_cell.length_b   1.000
_cell.length_c   1.000
_cell.angle_alpha   90.00
_cell.angle_beta   90.00
_cell.angle_gamma   90.00
#
_symmetry.space_group_name_H-M   'P 1'
#
loop_
_entity.id
_entity.type
_entity.pdbx_description
1 polymer ?
#
loop_
_entity_poly.entity_id
_entity_poly.type
_entity_poly.pdbx_seq_one_letter_code
_entity_poly.pdbx_strand_id
1 'polypeptide(L)'
;MAKRLAKSFDTELMLELATENPFLPRFYSDPKTVALPTQLFFLFQRAKQIESLRQKDMFRPIQVSDFLIEKDKLFASVNLDNDELTLYQQVYDRLTIDAQAPDLVIYLQAPTETLMQRIMERGYDYERAINYSYLKKISDAYIDFFYSYTMSPLLIVNTDDFDLSRDEKNYNLLLEHISSLSSGRHYFNPVEL
;
A
#
# COMPACT_ATOMS: atom_id res chain seq x y z
N MET A 1 0.19 9.16 -6.05
CA MET A 1 1.65 9.27 -5.80
C MET A 1 2.48 8.37 -6.71
N ALA A 2 2.34 7.04 -6.64
CA ALA A 2 3.13 6.07 -7.43
C ALA A 2 3.24 6.41 -8.93
N LYS A 3 2.11 6.76 -9.58
CA LYS A 3 2.08 7.23 -10.98
C LYS A 3 3.01 8.41 -11.27
N ARG A 4 3.08 9.40 -10.36
CA ARG A 4 3.95 10.57 -10.51
C ARG A 4 5.41 10.17 -10.35
N LEU A 5 5.73 9.40 -9.31
CA LEU A 5 7.09 8.91 -9.06
C LEU A 5 7.61 8.11 -10.25
N ALA A 6 6.81 7.19 -10.78
CA ALA A 6 7.19 6.40 -11.95
C ALA A 6 7.50 7.27 -13.17
N LYS A 7 6.69 8.32 -13.39
CA LYS A 7 6.93 9.29 -14.46
C LYS A 7 8.21 10.11 -14.22
N SER A 8 8.48 10.53 -12.98
CA SER A 8 9.64 11.35 -12.64
C SER A 8 10.96 10.59 -12.73
N PHE A 9 10.95 9.29 -12.42
CA PHE A 9 12.14 8.44 -12.45
C PHE A 9 12.25 7.60 -13.74
N ASP A 10 11.33 7.78 -14.69
CA ASP A 10 11.25 7.00 -15.94
C ASP A 10 11.25 5.48 -15.70
N THR A 11 10.36 5.02 -14.80
CA THR A 11 10.32 3.64 -14.31
C THR A 11 9.08 2.91 -14.80
N GLU A 12 9.11 1.58 -14.76
CA GLU A 12 7.87 0.81 -14.84
C GLU A 12 6.97 1.13 -13.62
N LEU A 13 5.65 1.01 -13.81
CA LEU A 13 4.65 1.23 -12.78
C LEU A 13 3.85 -0.06 -12.54
N MET A 14 3.81 -0.52 -11.30
CA MET A 14 2.98 -1.64 -10.87
C MET A 14 1.93 -1.18 -9.87
N LEU A 15 0.67 -1.12 -10.31
CA LEU A 15 -0.45 -0.75 -9.45
C LEU A 15 -1.25 -1.97 -9.02
N GLU A 16 -1.77 -1.91 -7.80
CA GLU A 16 -2.84 -2.80 -7.36
C GLU A 16 -4.12 -2.56 -8.19
N LEU A 17 -4.76 -3.64 -8.61
CA LEU A 17 -5.96 -3.59 -9.45
C LEU A 17 -7.19 -3.89 -8.59
N ALA A 18 -7.43 -3.05 -7.57
CA ALA A 18 -8.51 -3.26 -6.59
C ALA A 18 -9.90 -3.35 -7.22
N THR A 19 -10.14 -2.62 -8.31
CA THR A 19 -11.41 -2.64 -9.05
C THR A 19 -11.69 -3.97 -9.75
N GLU A 20 -10.69 -4.82 -9.94
CA GLU A 20 -10.88 -6.16 -10.51
C GLU A 20 -11.39 -7.17 -9.47
N ASN A 21 -11.34 -6.84 -8.18
CA ASN A 21 -11.77 -7.74 -7.11
C ASN A 21 -13.32 -7.79 -7.04
N PRO A 22 -13.97 -8.89 -7.45
CA PRO A 22 -15.43 -8.97 -7.51
C PRO A 22 -16.08 -9.08 -6.12
N PHE A 23 -15.29 -9.28 -5.07
CA PHE A 23 -15.77 -9.35 -3.69
C PHE A 23 -15.71 -8.00 -2.99
N LEU A 24 -14.90 -7.05 -3.47
CA LEU A 24 -14.62 -5.79 -2.78
C LEU A 24 -15.87 -4.94 -2.47
N PRO A 25 -16.86 -4.79 -3.38
CA PRO A 25 -18.08 -4.07 -3.03
C PRO A 25 -18.88 -4.74 -1.91
N ARG A 26 -18.98 -6.07 -1.93
CA ARG A 26 -19.67 -6.83 -0.89
C ARG A 26 -18.90 -6.81 0.42
N PHE A 27 -17.57 -6.80 0.35
CA PHE A 27 -16.70 -6.72 1.51
C PHE A 27 -16.97 -5.44 2.31
N TYR A 28 -17.12 -4.29 1.65
CA TYR A 28 -17.42 -3.06 2.38
C TYR A 28 -18.85 -3.01 2.96
N SER A 29 -19.82 -3.69 2.34
CA SER A 29 -21.19 -3.75 2.88
C SER A 29 -21.38 -4.81 3.97
N ASP A 30 -20.71 -5.96 3.84
CA ASP A 30 -20.81 -7.12 4.72
C ASP A 30 -19.50 -7.91 4.70
N PRO A 31 -18.48 -7.47 5.46
CA PRO A 31 -17.17 -8.11 5.45
C PRO A 31 -17.23 -9.59 5.81
N LYS A 32 -18.09 -9.98 6.76
CA LYS A 32 -18.10 -11.33 7.34
C LYS A 32 -18.41 -12.44 6.34
N THR A 33 -19.09 -12.14 5.24
CA THR A 33 -19.47 -13.16 4.26
C THR A 33 -18.47 -13.32 3.13
N VAL A 34 -17.57 -12.34 2.94
CA VAL A 34 -16.66 -12.32 1.79
C VAL A 34 -15.23 -11.86 2.14
N ALA A 35 -14.87 -11.73 3.41
CA ALA A 35 -13.53 -11.28 3.82
C ALA A 35 -12.45 -12.20 3.27
N LEU A 36 -12.52 -13.51 3.54
CA LEU A 36 -11.55 -14.48 3.02
C LEU A 36 -11.41 -14.47 1.49
N PRO A 37 -12.48 -14.63 0.68
CA PRO A 37 -12.33 -14.58 -0.78
C PRO A 37 -11.83 -13.24 -1.29
N THR A 38 -12.15 -12.12 -0.60
CA THR A 38 -11.58 -10.80 -0.94
C THR A 38 -10.06 -10.78 -0.73
N GLN A 39 -9.58 -11.29 0.41
CA GLN A 39 -8.14 -11.33 0.71
C GLN A 39 -7.38 -12.30 -0.20
N LEU A 40 -7.92 -13.50 -0.45
CA LEU A 40 -7.31 -14.45 -1.37
C LEU A 40 -7.19 -13.90 -2.80
N PHE A 41 -8.19 -13.14 -3.26
CA PHE A 41 -8.10 -12.47 -4.56
C PHE A 41 -6.92 -11.49 -4.62
N PHE A 42 -6.76 -10.64 -3.60
CA PHE A 42 -5.62 -9.72 -3.52
C PHE A 42 -4.28 -10.47 -3.46
N LEU A 43 -4.20 -11.55 -2.69
CA LEU A 43 -3.01 -12.37 -2.58
C LEU A 43 -2.60 -12.93 -3.95
N PHE A 44 -3.54 -13.53 -4.68
CA PHE A 44 -3.26 -14.09 -6.01
C PHE A 44 -2.91 -13.00 -7.04
N GLN A 45 -3.59 -11.84 -6.99
CA GLN A 45 -3.29 -10.72 -7.87
C GLN A 45 -1.84 -10.24 -7.64
N ARG A 46 -1.47 -9.97 -6.39
CA ARG A 46 -0.12 -9.48 -6.04
C ARG A 46 0.95 -10.53 -6.35
N ALA A 47 0.71 -11.81 -6.04
CA ALA A 47 1.62 -12.90 -6.36
C ALA A 47 1.88 -13.02 -7.88
N LYS A 48 0.81 -12.94 -8.70
CA LYS A 48 0.93 -12.97 -10.17
C LYS A 48 1.69 -11.75 -10.70
N GLN A 49 1.45 -10.56 -10.15
CA GLN A 49 2.18 -9.36 -10.53
C GLN A 49 3.67 -9.51 -10.21
N ILE A 50 4.03 -9.97 -9.01
CA ILE A 50 5.42 -10.21 -8.59
C ILE A 50 6.10 -11.27 -9.48
N GLU A 51 5.42 -12.38 -9.77
CA GLU A 51 5.95 -13.43 -10.64
C GLU A 51 6.27 -12.89 -12.04
N SER A 52 5.39 -12.05 -12.59
CA SER A 52 5.57 -11.46 -13.93
C SER A 52 6.82 -10.58 -14.02
N LEU A 53 7.23 -9.95 -12.92
CA LEU A 53 8.46 -9.14 -12.85
C LEU A 53 9.70 -10.00 -12.90
N ARG A 54 9.68 -11.15 -12.24
CA ARG A 54 10.81 -12.08 -12.25
C ARG A 54 11.11 -12.62 -13.64
N GLN A 55 10.07 -12.80 -14.47
CA GLN A 55 10.21 -13.33 -15.82
C GLN A 55 10.73 -12.29 -16.83
N LYS A 56 10.67 -10.99 -16.52
CA LYS A 56 11.20 -9.91 -17.35
C LYS A 56 12.69 -9.66 -17.05
N ASP A 57 13.53 -10.26 -17.88
CA ASP A 57 14.94 -9.91 -18.17
C ASP A 57 15.97 -9.75 -17.03
N MET A 58 17.25 -9.98 -17.39
CA MET A 58 18.41 -9.88 -16.49
C MET A 58 18.77 -8.43 -16.13
N PHE A 59 18.26 -7.45 -16.90
CA PHE A 59 18.37 -6.02 -16.66
C PHE A 59 17.03 -5.51 -16.14
N ARG A 60 16.83 -5.59 -14.83
CA ARG A 60 15.57 -5.18 -14.20
C ARG A 60 15.44 -3.66 -14.27
N PRO A 61 14.46 -3.10 -15.01
CA PRO A 61 14.21 -1.68 -14.95
C PRO A 61 13.80 -1.32 -13.51
N ILE A 62 14.20 -0.12 -13.08
CA ILE A 62 13.68 0.46 -11.84
C ILE A 62 12.15 0.42 -11.93
N GLN A 63 11.47 0.12 -10.83
CA GLN A 63 10.02 0.04 -10.78
C GLN A 63 9.48 0.74 -9.53
N VAL A 64 8.34 1.40 -9.71
CA VAL A 64 7.56 1.94 -8.60
C VAL A 64 6.28 1.13 -8.46
N SER A 65 5.96 0.71 -7.24
CA SER A 65 4.68 0.08 -6.90
C SER A 65 3.92 0.88 -5.84
N ASP A 66 2.60 0.74 -5.82
CA ASP A 66 1.73 1.30 -4.77
C ASP A 66 1.40 0.30 -3.65
N PHE A 67 2.00 -0.91 -3.67
CA PHE A 67 1.85 -1.90 -2.62
C PHE A 67 3.17 -2.61 -2.28
N LEU A 68 3.16 -3.24 -1.10
CA LEU A 68 4.13 -4.24 -0.65
C LEU A 68 3.39 -5.56 -0.47
N ILE A 69 4.05 -6.71 -0.60
CA ILE A 69 3.37 -8.00 -0.39
C ILE A 69 2.86 -8.14 1.05
N GLU A 70 3.58 -7.56 2.01
CA GLU A 70 3.24 -7.53 3.44
C GLU A 70 1.91 -6.80 3.71
N LYS A 71 1.48 -5.91 2.81
CA LYS A 71 0.16 -5.30 2.85
C LYS A 71 -0.93 -6.36 2.90
N ASP A 72 -0.76 -7.49 2.21
CA ASP A 72 -1.74 -8.56 2.18
C ASP A 72 -1.96 -9.18 3.56
N LYS A 73 -0.86 -9.52 4.24
CA LYS A 73 -0.92 -10.05 5.62
C LYS A 73 -1.50 -9.05 6.60
N LEU A 74 -1.16 -7.77 6.46
CA LEU A 74 -1.72 -6.70 7.28
C LEU A 74 -3.25 -6.66 7.15
N PHE A 75 -3.78 -6.61 5.92
CA PHE A 75 -5.22 -6.61 5.70
C PHE A 75 -5.88 -7.93 6.13
N ALA A 76 -5.23 -9.08 5.93
CA ALA A 76 -5.73 -10.36 6.41
C ALA A 76 -5.88 -10.38 7.94
N SER A 77 -4.89 -9.88 8.68
CA SER A 77 -4.91 -9.83 10.15
C SER A 77 -6.02 -8.95 10.73
N VAL A 78 -6.43 -7.91 10.00
CA VAL A 78 -7.49 -6.99 10.43
C VAL A 78 -8.89 -7.51 10.06
N ASN A 79 -9.00 -8.24 8.95
CA ASN A 79 -10.29 -8.54 8.32
C ASN A 79 -10.78 -9.97 8.53
N LEU A 80 -9.88 -10.92 8.76
CA LEU A 80 -10.21 -12.34 8.88
C LEU A 80 -10.38 -12.72 10.34
N ASP A 81 -11.31 -13.63 10.61
CA ASP A 81 -11.34 -14.31 11.89
C ASP A 81 -10.18 -15.34 12.01
N ASN A 82 -10.06 -16.00 13.17
CA ASN A 82 -8.94 -16.90 13.43
C ASN A 82 -8.89 -18.12 12.49
N ASP A 83 -10.06 -18.67 12.12
CA ASP A 83 -10.14 -19.84 11.26
C ASP A 83 -9.84 -19.44 9.81
N GLU A 84 -10.41 -18.33 9.35
CA GLU A 84 -10.12 -17.74 8.04
C GLU A 84 -8.65 -17.32 7.91
N LEU A 85 -8.06 -16.70 8.95
CA LEU A 85 -6.67 -16.28 8.96
C LEU A 85 -5.72 -17.48 8.91
N THR A 86 -6.06 -18.56 9.61
CA THR A 86 -5.32 -19.82 9.56
C THR A 86 -5.32 -20.40 8.14
N LEU A 87 -6.49 -20.43 7.49
CA LEU A 87 -6.61 -20.92 6.12
C LEU A 87 -5.86 -20.01 5.13
N TYR A 88 -5.98 -18.69 5.28
CA TYR A 88 -5.24 -17.71 4.51
C TYR A 88 -3.73 -17.95 4.61
N GLN A 89 -3.19 -18.16 5.82
CA GLN A 89 -1.77 -18.40 6.05
C GLN A 89 -1.29 -19.69 5.35
N GLN A 90 -2.10 -20.76 5.37
CA GLN A 90 -1.79 -21.98 4.62
C GLN A 90 -1.73 -21.77 3.12
N VAL A 91 -2.57 -20.89 2.56
CA VAL A 91 -2.51 -20.53 1.14
C VAL A 91 -1.27 -19.69 0.86
N TYR A 92 -1.00 -18.68 1.69
CA TYR A 92 0.17 -17.81 1.59
C TYR A 92 1.46 -18.64 1.54
N ASP A 93 1.64 -19.58 2.47
CA ASP A 93 2.88 -20.38 2.58
C ASP A 93 3.08 -21.37 1.43
N ARG A 94 2.02 -21.70 0.69
CA ARG A 94 2.09 -22.53 -0.52
C ARG A 94 2.43 -21.75 -1.77
N LEU A 95 2.24 -20.43 -1.76
CA LEU A 95 2.63 -19.58 -2.86
C LEU A 95 4.13 -19.30 -2.77
N THR A 96 4.86 -19.65 -3.82
CA THR A 96 6.27 -19.26 -3.96
C THR A 96 6.34 -17.78 -4.33
N ILE A 97 6.15 -16.92 -3.34
CA ILE A 97 6.22 -15.46 -3.51
C ILE A 97 7.66 -15.01 -3.26
N ASP A 98 8.42 -14.86 -4.34
CA ASP A 98 9.77 -14.29 -4.32
C ASP A 98 9.70 -12.77 -4.51
N ALA A 99 9.20 -12.07 -3.48
CA ALA A 99 9.18 -10.63 -3.44
C ALA A 99 10.55 -10.10 -2.99
N GLN A 100 11.26 -9.41 -3.88
CA GLN A 100 12.50 -8.75 -3.50
C GLN A 100 12.22 -7.57 -2.57
N ALA A 101 13.09 -7.36 -1.59
CA ALA A 101 13.04 -6.17 -0.77
C ALA A 101 13.22 -4.94 -1.67
N PRO A 102 12.36 -3.91 -1.56
CA PRO A 102 12.51 -2.69 -2.34
C PRO A 102 13.76 -1.91 -1.90
N ASP A 103 14.31 -1.08 -2.79
CA ASP A 103 15.42 -0.16 -2.43
C ASP A 103 14.96 0.99 -1.52
N LEU A 104 13.66 1.28 -1.52
CA LEU A 104 13.02 2.31 -0.69
C LEU A 104 11.54 1.99 -0.52
N VAL A 105 11.04 2.14 0.71
CA VAL A 105 9.59 2.22 0.98
C VAL A 105 9.22 3.65 1.36
N ILE A 106 8.17 4.17 0.74
CA ILE A 106 7.57 5.46 1.07
C ILE A 106 6.23 5.20 1.76
N TYR A 107 6.17 5.46 3.06
CA TYR A 107 4.94 5.35 3.85
C TYR A 107 4.26 6.71 3.95
N LEU A 108 3.11 6.85 3.29
CA LEU A 108 2.28 8.06 3.36
C LEU A 108 1.38 7.98 4.59
N GLN A 109 1.65 8.82 5.57
CA GLN A 109 0.89 8.91 6.81
C GLN A 109 -0.06 10.10 6.77
N ALA A 110 -1.28 9.94 7.27
CA ALA A 110 -2.21 11.02 7.53
C ALA A 110 -3.15 10.62 8.67
N PRO A 111 -3.73 11.56 9.43
CA PRO A 111 -4.78 11.29 10.40
C PRO A 111 -5.97 10.55 9.77
N THR A 112 -6.68 9.75 10.57
CA THR A 112 -7.83 8.96 10.08
C THR A 112 -8.93 9.87 9.54
N GLU A 113 -9.10 11.06 10.11
CA GLU A 113 -10.02 12.10 9.68
C GLU A 113 -9.71 12.57 8.25
N THR A 114 -8.44 12.85 7.97
CA THR A 114 -7.94 13.25 6.65
C THR A 114 -8.12 12.12 5.64
N LEU A 115 -7.87 10.87 6.05
CA LEU A 115 -8.11 9.70 5.19
C LEU A 115 -9.61 9.52 4.87
N MET A 116 -10.50 9.71 5.85
CA MET A 116 -11.96 9.68 5.64
C MET A 116 -12.41 10.72 4.62
N GLN A 117 -11.93 11.96 4.75
CA GLN A 117 -12.23 13.04 3.80
C GLN A 117 -11.80 12.65 2.38
N ARG A 118 -10.57 12.14 2.21
CA ARG A 118 -10.05 11.70 0.90
C ARG A 118 -10.84 10.55 0.27
N ILE A 119 -11.33 9.61 1.08
CA ILE A 119 -12.20 8.53 0.60
C ILE A 119 -13.52 9.11 0.08
N MET A 120 -14.13 10.05 0.82
CA MET A 120 -15.35 10.72 0.42
C MET A 120 -15.16 11.53 -0.87
N GLU A 121 -14.05 12.25 -1.00
CA GLU A 121 -13.71 13.05 -2.19
C GLU A 121 -13.46 12.20 -3.44
N ARG A 122 -12.84 11.01 -3.30
CA ARG A 122 -12.68 10.06 -4.43
C ARG A 122 -14.01 9.60 -5.00
N GLY A 123 -15.02 9.44 -4.14
CA GLY A 123 -16.38 9.15 -4.56
C GLY A 123 -16.60 7.74 -5.14
N TYR A 124 -15.78 6.74 -4.83
CA TYR A 124 -16.05 5.37 -5.23
C TYR A 124 -17.24 4.81 -4.44
N ASP A 125 -18.28 4.38 -5.16
CA ASP A 125 -19.54 3.97 -4.52
C ASP A 125 -19.38 2.82 -3.53
N TYR A 126 -18.50 1.86 -3.84
CA TYR A 126 -18.22 0.73 -2.95
C TYR A 126 -17.47 1.13 -1.67
N GLU A 127 -16.78 2.28 -1.64
CA GLU A 127 -16.05 2.75 -0.46
C GLU A 127 -16.94 3.53 0.52
N ARG A 128 -18.16 3.91 0.14
CA ARG A 128 -19.06 4.72 0.99
C ARG A 128 -19.42 4.04 2.32
N ALA A 129 -19.33 2.71 2.39
CA ALA A 129 -19.60 1.94 3.60
C ALA A 129 -18.40 1.88 4.57
N ILE A 130 -17.22 2.39 4.16
CA ILE A 130 -16.06 2.52 5.04
C ILE A 130 -16.40 3.49 6.17
N ASN A 131 -16.31 3.00 7.41
CA ASN A 131 -16.50 3.82 8.59
C ASN A 131 -15.16 4.13 9.27
N TYR A 132 -15.18 5.16 10.12
CA TYR A 132 -14.01 5.64 10.85
C TYR A 132 -13.34 4.53 11.67
N SER A 133 -14.11 3.70 12.39
CA SER A 133 -13.54 2.65 13.25
C SER A 133 -12.77 1.62 12.43
N TYR A 134 -13.30 1.21 11.28
CA TYR A 134 -12.62 0.31 10.38
C TYR A 134 -11.34 0.94 9.81
N LEU A 135 -11.43 2.19 9.32
CA LEU A 135 -10.26 2.88 8.77
C LEU A 135 -9.17 3.09 9.83
N LYS A 136 -9.56 3.39 11.07
CA LYS A 136 -8.64 3.51 12.21
C LYS A 136 -7.90 2.20 12.48
N LYS A 137 -8.58 1.04 12.44
CA LYS A 137 -7.93 -0.27 12.61
C LYS A 137 -6.86 -0.52 11.54
N ILE A 138 -7.18 -0.20 10.28
CA ILE A 138 -6.22 -0.33 9.18
C ILE A 138 -5.04 0.63 9.38
N SER A 139 -5.32 1.90 9.76
CA SER A 139 -4.28 2.88 10.07
C SER A 139 -3.35 2.40 11.18
N ASP A 140 -3.90 1.84 12.26
CA ASP A 140 -3.13 1.33 13.40
C ASP A 140 -2.26 0.14 12.98
N ALA A 141 -2.81 -0.80 12.20
CA ALA A 141 -2.05 -1.93 11.69
C ALA A 141 -0.87 -1.47 10.80
N TYR A 142 -1.03 -0.40 10.02
CA TYR A 142 0.07 0.20 9.27
C TYR A 142 1.12 0.86 10.16
N ILE A 143 0.69 1.57 11.20
CA ILE A 143 1.60 2.19 12.19
C ILE A 143 2.45 1.10 12.85
N ASP A 144 1.82 0.02 13.33
CA ASP A 144 2.51 -1.09 13.98
C ASP A 144 3.50 -1.79 13.03
N PHE A 145 3.08 -2.03 11.79
CA PHE A 145 3.95 -2.61 10.75
C PHE A 145 5.19 -1.74 10.52
N PHE A 146 5.00 -0.45 10.23
CA PHE A 146 6.10 0.45 9.93
C PHE A 146 6.94 0.85 11.14
N TYR A 147 6.41 0.74 12.36
CA TYR A 147 7.17 0.93 13.59
C TYR A 147 8.35 -0.04 13.68
N SER A 148 8.14 -1.30 13.30
CA SER A 148 9.14 -2.37 13.33
C SER A 148 9.83 -2.65 11.99
N TYR A 149 9.47 -1.93 10.92
CA TYR A 149 9.97 -2.19 9.58
C TYR A 149 11.46 -1.85 9.44
N THR A 150 12.26 -2.85 9.00
CA THR A 150 13.72 -2.73 8.80
C THR A 150 14.21 -3.39 7.49
N MET A 151 13.32 -3.86 6.62
CA MET A 151 13.71 -4.62 5.42
C MET A 151 14.34 -3.75 4.32
N SER A 152 14.00 -2.46 4.29
CA SER A 152 14.56 -1.48 3.37
C SER A 152 14.67 -0.11 4.05
N PRO A 153 15.37 0.86 3.43
CA PRO A 153 15.19 2.26 3.76
C PRO A 153 13.70 2.63 3.76
N LEU A 154 13.29 3.41 4.76
CA LEU A 154 11.91 3.81 4.98
C LEU A 154 11.83 5.33 5.03
N LEU A 155 11.08 5.93 4.12
CA LEU A 155 10.71 7.33 4.15
C LEU A 155 9.27 7.47 4.63
N ILE A 156 9.07 8.08 5.79
CA ILE A 156 7.75 8.39 6.33
C ILE A 156 7.39 9.82 5.91
N VAL A 157 6.33 9.96 5.13
CA VAL A 157 5.85 11.24 4.62
C VAL A 157 4.54 11.56 5.34
N ASN A 158 4.55 12.58 6.21
CA ASN A 158 3.29 13.12 6.71
C ASN A 158 2.60 13.83 5.55
N THR A 159 1.35 13.47 5.24
CA THR A 159 0.55 14.02 4.14
C THR A 159 -0.74 14.63 4.66
N ASP A 160 -0.79 15.11 5.89
CA ASP A 160 -2.01 15.69 6.47
C ASP A 160 -2.50 16.90 5.67
N ASP A 161 -1.65 17.93 5.58
CA ASP A 161 -2.04 19.25 5.07
C ASP A 161 -1.85 19.44 3.56
N PHE A 162 -1.38 18.42 2.84
CA PHE A 162 -1.08 18.55 1.42
C PHE A 162 -1.32 17.26 0.64
N ASP A 163 -1.64 17.44 -0.64
CA ASP A 163 -1.82 16.36 -1.60
C ASP A 163 -0.66 16.36 -2.59
N LEU A 164 0.30 15.45 -2.40
CA LEU A 164 1.43 15.23 -3.30
C LEU A 164 1.04 14.89 -4.74
N SER A 165 -0.23 14.57 -5.01
CA SER A 165 -0.70 14.39 -6.39
C SER A 165 -0.99 15.72 -7.11
N ARG A 166 -1.17 16.81 -6.37
CA ARG A 166 -1.55 18.14 -6.89
C ARG A 166 -0.54 19.25 -6.56
N ASP A 167 0.25 19.05 -5.51
CA ASP A 167 1.23 20.03 -5.04
C ASP A 167 2.60 19.81 -5.72
N GLU A 168 2.91 20.62 -6.73
CA GLU A 168 4.21 20.56 -7.43
C GLU A 168 5.39 20.93 -6.54
N LYS A 169 5.24 21.92 -5.65
CA LYS A 169 6.33 22.42 -4.80
C LYS A 169 6.78 21.32 -3.85
N ASN A 170 5.84 20.76 -3.10
CA ASN A 170 6.13 19.71 -2.12
C ASN A 170 6.53 18.39 -2.78
N TYR A 171 6.01 18.11 -3.98
CA TYR A 171 6.46 16.97 -4.76
C TYR A 171 7.93 17.08 -5.20
N ASN A 172 8.37 18.26 -5.66
CA ASN A 172 9.78 18.47 -6.03
C ASN A 172 10.72 18.36 -4.83
N LEU A 173 10.35 18.94 -3.68
CA LEU A 173 11.10 18.79 -2.43
C LEU A 173 11.23 17.32 -2.01
N LEU A 174 10.17 16.53 -2.21
CA LEU A 174 10.23 15.09 -1.95
C LEU A 174 11.20 14.38 -2.89
N LEU A 175 11.24 14.72 -4.19
CA LEU A 175 12.18 14.11 -5.15
C LEU A 175 13.65 14.40 -4.79
N GLU A 176 13.95 15.63 -4.40
CA GLU A 176 15.28 16.00 -3.89
C GLU A 176 15.64 15.20 -2.64
N HIS A 177 14.68 15.04 -1.73
CA HIS A 177 14.85 14.24 -0.53
C HIS A 177 15.14 12.78 -0.87
N ILE A 178 14.32 12.14 -1.71
CA ILE A 178 14.49 10.74 -2.17
C ILE A 178 15.88 10.53 -2.77
N SER A 179 16.36 11.48 -3.58
CA SER A 179 17.66 11.38 -4.27
C SER A 179 18.87 11.48 -3.33
N SER A 180 18.68 11.97 -2.11
CA SER A 180 19.74 12.14 -1.09
C SER A 180 19.62 11.13 0.06
N LEU A 181 18.65 10.22 0.01
CA LEU A 181 18.42 9.25 1.07
C LEU A 181 19.58 8.27 1.23
N SER A 182 19.96 8.05 2.48
CA SER A 182 20.82 6.96 2.91
C SER A 182 19.99 5.80 3.48
N SER A 183 20.64 4.70 3.87
CA SER A 183 19.96 3.62 4.59
C SER A 183 19.34 4.09 5.91
N GLY A 184 18.20 3.51 6.29
CA GLY A 184 17.58 3.76 7.59
C GLY A 184 16.18 4.36 7.48
N ARG A 185 15.72 4.99 8.57
CA ARG A 185 14.39 5.61 8.68
C ARG A 185 14.50 7.12 8.58
N HIS A 186 13.74 7.70 7.67
CA HIS A 186 13.72 9.12 7.36
C HIS A 186 12.30 9.67 7.46
N TYR A 187 12.20 10.97 7.72
CA TYR A 187 10.94 11.66 7.87
C TYR A 187 10.90 12.86 6.93
N PHE A 188 9.81 12.99 6.17
CA PHE A 188 9.54 14.15 5.35
C PHE A 188 8.25 14.81 5.84
N ASN A 189 8.39 16.06 6.27
CA ASN A 189 7.29 16.92 6.61
C ASN A 189 7.52 18.27 5.92
N PRO A 190 6.77 18.60 4.85
CA PRO A 190 7.03 19.82 4.06
C PRO A 190 6.54 21.11 4.72
N VAL A 191 6.16 21.08 6.00
CA VAL A 191 5.78 22.27 6.74
C VAL A 191 7.01 23.20 6.81
N GLU A 192 6.87 24.39 6.25
CA GLU A 192 7.82 25.50 6.41
C GLU A 192 7.99 25.80 7.92
N LEU A 193 9.25 25.94 8.36
CA LEU A 193 9.58 26.71 9.57
C LEU A 193 9.30 28.20 9.31
#